data_AF-A0A6B3GRH4-F1
#
_entry.id   AF-A0A6B3GRH4-F1
#
_cell.length_a   1.000
_cell.length_b   1.000
_cell.length_c   1.000
_cell.angle_alpha   90.00
_cell.angle_beta   90.00
_cell.angle_gamma   90.00
#
_symmetry.space_group_name_H-M   'P 1'
#
loop_
_entity.id
_entity.type
_entity.pdbx_description
1 polymer ?
#
loop_
_entity_poly.entity_id
_entity_poly.type
_entity_poly.pdbx_seq_one_letter_code
_entity_poly.pdbx_strand_id
1 'polypeptide(L)'
;PEIATALRTTGFDSCSTASNHTLDDGAEGVRRTLDALDEAGVRHAGSARTAAEAARPTILPAGPGKGAAKVAHLAYTYGTNDIPLPAGRPWTVNVTDERKIVEEARAARRAGADVVVLSAHWGTEWQDEPDVQQLELAERLTASTDQGRPDIDLIIGTHAHVPQAYEKVNGT
;
A
#
# COMPACT_ATOMS: atom_id res chain seq x y z
N PRO A 1 -7.90 -7.91 -18.64
CA PRO A 1 -7.23 -8.89 -17.72
C PRO A 1 -5.77 -9.21 -18.10
N GLU A 2 -5.28 -8.68 -19.22
CA GLU A 2 -3.98 -8.91 -19.82
C GLU A 2 -2.85 -8.37 -18.92
N ILE A 3 -3.08 -7.25 -18.24
CA ILE A 3 -2.09 -6.62 -17.34
C ILE A 3 -1.80 -7.50 -16.12
N ALA A 4 -2.81 -8.12 -15.50
CA ALA A 4 -2.60 -8.97 -14.32
C ALA A 4 -1.73 -10.19 -14.63
N THR A 5 -1.99 -10.85 -15.76
CA THR A 5 -1.14 -11.96 -16.24
C THR A 5 0.27 -11.47 -16.56
N ALA A 6 0.41 -10.32 -17.24
CA ALA A 6 1.71 -9.74 -17.55
C ALA A 6 2.52 -9.45 -16.28
N LEU A 7 1.90 -8.84 -15.25
CA LEU A 7 2.54 -8.58 -13.95
C LEU A 7 3.10 -9.87 -13.34
N ARG A 8 2.29 -10.95 -13.32
CA ARG A 8 2.76 -12.24 -12.80
C ARG A 8 3.92 -12.80 -13.61
N THR A 9 3.81 -12.77 -14.93
CA THR A 9 4.86 -13.28 -15.84
C THR A 9 6.16 -12.50 -15.69
N THR A 10 6.09 -11.19 -15.46
CA THR A 10 7.27 -10.34 -15.17
C THR A 10 7.90 -10.66 -13.81
N GLY A 11 7.15 -11.25 -12.88
CA GLY A 11 7.66 -11.70 -11.57
C GLY A 11 7.18 -10.85 -10.40
N PHE A 12 6.12 -10.06 -10.55
CA PHE A 12 5.52 -9.34 -9.43
C PHE A 12 4.70 -10.29 -8.54
N ASP A 13 5.00 -10.30 -7.25
CA ASP A 13 4.24 -11.05 -6.24
C ASP A 13 3.03 -10.27 -5.69
N SER A 14 3.07 -8.93 -5.75
CA SER A 14 2.00 -8.08 -5.26
C SER A 14 1.91 -6.74 -6.01
N CYS A 15 0.71 -6.17 -6.02
CA CYS A 15 0.40 -4.85 -6.57
C CYS A 15 -0.16 -3.90 -5.49
N SER A 16 0.29 -2.65 -5.48
CA SER A 16 -0.41 -1.58 -4.76
C SER A 16 -1.61 -1.14 -5.62
N THR A 17 -2.79 -1.15 -5.03
CA THR A 17 -4.06 -0.83 -5.73
C THR A 17 -4.73 0.43 -5.18
N ALA A 18 -4.13 1.08 -4.18
CA ALA A 18 -4.56 2.39 -3.71
C ALA A 18 -3.90 3.48 -4.56
N SER A 19 -4.72 4.25 -5.27
CA SER A 19 -4.34 5.41 -6.06
C SER A 19 -5.52 6.36 -6.20
N ASN A 20 -5.25 7.55 -6.74
CA ASN A 20 -6.31 8.49 -7.12
C ASN A 20 -7.25 7.95 -8.21
N HIS A 21 -6.85 6.89 -8.91
CA HIS A 21 -7.62 6.22 -9.97
C HIS A 21 -8.30 4.91 -9.53
N THR A 22 -8.19 4.51 -8.26
CA THR A 22 -8.80 3.24 -7.79
C THR A 22 -10.32 3.18 -8.03
N LEU A 23 -11.00 4.33 -8.01
CA LEU A 23 -12.46 4.43 -8.12
C LEU A 23 -12.97 4.90 -9.47
N ASP A 24 -12.14 5.00 -10.51
CA ASP A 24 -12.55 5.46 -11.86
C ASP A 24 -13.75 4.69 -12.42
N ASP A 25 -13.87 3.40 -12.05
CA ASP A 25 -14.96 2.50 -12.45
C ASP A 25 -15.72 1.96 -11.22
N GLY A 26 -15.65 2.71 -10.13
CA GLY A 26 -16.33 2.45 -8.86
C GLY A 26 -15.97 1.11 -8.19
N ALA A 27 -16.80 0.68 -7.24
CA ALA A 27 -16.57 -0.54 -6.47
C ALA A 27 -16.56 -1.82 -7.33
N GLU A 28 -17.32 -1.83 -8.44
CA GLU A 28 -17.31 -2.97 -9.36
C GLU A 28 -16.02 -3.01 -10.18
N GLY A 29 -15.45 -1.86 -10.55
CA GLY A 29 -14.12 -1.75 -11.12
C GLY A 29 -13.05 -2.31 -10.19
N VAL A 30 -13.07 -1.91 -8.91
CA VAL A 30 -12.18 -2.45 -7.87
C VAL A 30 -12.31 -3.98 -7.81
N ARG A 31 -13.54 -4.50 -7.69
CA ARG A 31 -13.77 -5.95 -7.64
C ARG A 31 -13.19 -6.65 -8.86
N ARG A 32 -13.46 -6.17 -10.08
CA ARG A 32 -12.93 -6.75 -11.32
C ARG A 32 -11.39 -6.77 -11.33
N THR A 33 -10.75 -5.69 -10.91
CA THR A 33 -9.29 -5.59 -10.85
C THR A 33 -8.72 -6.60 -9.86
N LEU A 34 -9.28 -6.66 -8.65
CA LEU A 34 -8.80 -7.60 -7.63
C LEU A 34 -9.04 -9.05 -8.04
N ASP A 35 -10.18 -9.36 -8.67
CA ASP A 35 -10.49 -10.71 -9.16
C ASP A 35 -9.45 -11.16 -10.21
N ALA A 36 -9.06 -10.26 -11.12
CA ALA A 36 -8.03 -10.54 -12.12
C ALA A 36 -6.63 -10.72 -11.52
N LEU A 37 -6.27 -9.95 -10.49
CA LEU A 37 -5.00 -10.10 -9.77
C LEU A 37 -4.94 -11.44 -9.03
N ASP A 38 -6.00 -11.80 -8.31
CA ASP A 38 -6.10 -13.08 -7.60
C ASP A 38 -6.04 -14.27 -8.56
N GLU A 39 -6.72 -14.21 -9.70
CA GLU A 39 -6.67 -15.24 -10.75
C GLU A 39 -5.26 -15.40 -11.34
N ALA A 40 -4.55 -14.29 -11.55
CA ALA A 40 -3.14 -14.31 -11.96
C ALA A 40 -2.17 -14.69 -10.83
N GLY A 41 -2.66 -14.83 -9.60
CA GLY A 41 -1.86 -15.11 -8.42
C GLY A 41 -0.93 -13.96 -8.01
N VAL A 42 -1.30 -12.71 -8.32
CA VAL A 42 -0.65 -11.49 -7.84
C VAL A 42 -1.44 -11.01 -6.63
N ARG A 43 -0.80 -10.88 -5.47
CA ARG A 43 -1.46 -10.32 -4.27
C ARG A 43 -1.72 -8.83 -4.45
N HIS A 44 -2.52 -8.25 -3.58
CA HIS A 44 -2.84 -6.83 -3.65
C HIS A 44 -2.95 -6.21 -2.26
N ALA A 45 -2.67 -4.90 -2.19
CA ALA A 45 -2.85 -4.09 -1.00
C ALA A 45 -3.52 -2.75 -1.37
N GLY A 46 -4.27 -2.16 -0.43
CA GLY A 46 -4.82 -0.80 -0.55
C GLY A 46 -6.22 -0.68 -1.12
N SER A 47 -6.84 -1.77 -1.60
CA SER A 47 -8.27 -1.80 -1.92
C SER A 47 -8.86 -3.16 -1.57
N ALA A 48 -10.17 -3.21 -1.32
CA ALA A 48 -10.84 -4.42 -0.88
C ALA A 48 -12.31 -4.48 -1.33
N ARG A 49 -12.82 -5.70 -1.50
CA ARG A 49 -14.23 -5.97 -1.84
C ARG A 49 -15.10 -5.92 -0.59
N THR A 50 -14.54 -6.29 0.58
CA THR A 50 -15.24 -6.38 1.86
C THR A 50 -14.44 -5.79 3.03
N ALA A 51 -15.12 -5.41 4.11
CA ALA A 51 -14.47 -4.96 5.34
C ALA A 51 -13.53 -6.03 5.94
N ALA A 52 -13.95 -7.30 5.88
CA ALA A 52 -13.15 -8.43 6.38
C ALA A 52 -11.88 -8.65 5.54
N GLU A 53 -11.94 -8.38 4.24
CA GLU A 53 -10.77 -8.41 3.37
C GLU A 53 -9.81 -7.27 3.67
N ALA A 54 -10.31 -6.04 3.83
CA ALA A 54 -9.49 -4.88 4.20
C ALA A 54 -8.81 -5.04 5.57
N ALA A 55 -9.40 -5.80 6.49
CA ALA A 55 -8.83 -6.05 7.81
C ALA A 55 -7.71 -7.11 7.81
N ARG A 56 -7.39 -7.74 6.67
CA ARG A 56 -6.35 -8.77 6.58
C ARG A 56 -5.08 -8.18 5.96
N PRO A 57 -3.95 -8.13 6.70
CA PRO A 57 -2.69 -7.68 6.15
C PRO A 57 -2.23 -8.55 4.97
N THR A 58 -1.78 -7.92 3.90
CA THR A 58 -1.14 -8.62 2.79
C THR A 58 0.30 -8.94 3.17
N ILE A 59 0.59 -10.23 3.42
CA ILE A 59 1.93 -10.70 3.83
C ILE A 59 2.45 -11.72 2.83
N LEU A 60 3.69 -11.52 2.39
CA LEU A 60 4.38 -12.28 1.35
C LEU A 60 5.66 -12.90 1.92
N PRO A 61 6.02 -14.13 1.54
CA PRO A 61 7.34 -14.66 1.83
C PRO A 61 8.39 -14.05 0.89
N ALA A 62 9.49 -13.55 1.44
CA ALA A 62 10.68 -13.14 0.70
C ALA A 62 11.63 -14.33 0.57
N GLY A 63 11.36 -15.19 -0.43
CA GLY A 63 12.16 -16.37 -0.74
C GLY A 63 11.47 -17.70 -0.44
N PRO A 64 12.14 -18.84 -0.70
CA PRO A 64 11.54 -20.16 -0.57
C PRO A 64 11.56 -20.71 0.87
N GLY A 65 10.57 -21.55 1.18
CA GLY A 65 10.55 -22.36 2.40
C GLY A 65 9.97 -21.67 3.64
N LYS A 66 9.86 -22.42 4.73
CA LYS A 66 9.20 -21.97 5.98
C LYS A 66 9.99 -20.92 6.77
N GLY A 67 11.28 -20.74 6.45
CA GLY A 67 12.15 -19.74 7.08
C GLY A 67 12.29 -18.44 6.28
N ALA A 68 11.55 -18.28 5.18
CA ALA A 68 11.56 -17.03 4.42
C ALA A 68 11.06 -15.88 5.29
N ALA A 69 11.73 -14.73 5.20
CA ALA A 69 11.27 -13.51 5.87
C ALA A 69 9.89 -13.12 5.34
N LYS A 70 9.03 -12.61 6.21
CA LYS A 70 7.67 -12.19 5.85
C LYS A 70 7.61 -10.69 5.65
N VAL A 71 7.24 -10.27 4.45
CA VAL A 71 7.08 -8.86 4.09
C VAL A 71 5.59 -8.53 4.06
N ALA A 72 5.16 -7.63 4.93
CA ALA A 72 3.85 -7.01 4.84
C ALA A 72 3.87 -5.86 3.84
N HIS A 73 2.84 -5.78 3.01
CA HIS A 73 2.64 -4.72 2.03
C HIS A 73 1.36 -3.96 2.37
N LEU A 74 1.53 -2.70 2.77
CA LEU A 74 0.45 -1.74 3.00
C LEU A 74 0.41 -0.78 1.82
N ALA A 75 -0.77 -0.30 1.46
CA ALA A 75 -0.90 0.70 0.40
C ALA A 75 -2.01 1.70 0.72
N TYR A 76 -1.72 2.98 0.53
CA TYR A 76 -2.61 4.09 0.84
C TYR A 76 -2.49 5.19 -0.21
N THR A 77 -3.59 5.88 -0.46
CA THR A 77 -3.65 7.01 -1.40
C THR A 77 -4.14 8.29 -0.75
N TYR A 78 -3.59 9.43 -1.16
CA TYR A 78 -4.01 10.75 -0.68
C TYR A 78 -5.48 11.07 -1.01
N GLY A 79 -6.04 10.48 -2.07
CA GLY A 79 -7.37 10.83 -2.57
C GLY A 79 -7.83 9.94 -3.73
N THR A 80 -8.94 10.31 -4.36
CA THR A 80 -9.62 9.53 -5.41
C THR A 80 -10.16 10.42 -6.54
N ASN A 81 -9.44 11.49 -6.89
CA ASN A 81 -9.86 12.48 -7.91
C ASN A 81 -11.29 13.01 -7.67
N ASP A 82 -11.60 13.36 -6.41
CA ASP A 82 -12.92 13.82 -5.96
C ASP A 82 -14.07 12.81 -6.11
N ILE A 83 -13.78 11.57 -6.48
CA ILE A 83 -14.78 10.49 -6.51
C ILE A 83 -15.08 10.05 -5.06
N PRO A 84 -16.31 10.22 -4.55
CA PRO A 84 -16.61 9.85 -3.17
C PRO A 84 -16.50 8.34 -2.96
N LEU A 85 -16.05 7.94 -1.76
CA LEU A 85 -16.06 6.53 -1.37
C LEU A 85 -17.50 5.96 -1.49
N PRO A 86 -17.66 4.71 -1.97
CA PRO A 86 -18.99 4.12 -2.08
C PRO A 86 -19.70 4.06 -0.72
N ALA A 87 -20.97 4.48 -0.70
CA ALA A 87 -21.76 4.57 0.52
C ALA A 87 -21.82 3.24 1.28
N GLY A 88 -21.50 3.27 2.58
CA GLY A 88 -21.48 2.09 3.44
C GLY A 88 -20.34 1.11 3.14
N ARG A 89 -19.38 1.45 2.25
CA ARG A 89 -18.22 0.61 1.91
C ARG A 89 -16.89 1.39 2.01
N PRO A 90 -16.57 2.01 3.17
CA PRO A 90 -15.36 2.82 3.32
C PRO A 90 -14.05 2.02 3.19
N TRP A 91 -14.12 0.69 3.20
CA TRP A 91 -12.99 -0.22 2.98
C TRP A 91 -12.60 -0.39 1.50
N THR A 92 -13.36 0.20 0.57
CA THR A 92 -13.14 -0.04 -0.88
C THR A 92 -11.74 0.39 -1.31
N VAL A 93 -11.20 1.47 -0.74
CA VAL A 93 -9.83 1.94 -0.96
C VAL A 93 -9.30 2.56 0.34
N ASN A 94 -8.03 2.31 0.62
CA ASN A 94 -7.32 2.88 1.75
C ASN A 94 -6.91 4.32 1.43
N VAL A 95 -7.60 5.28 2.05
CA VAL A 95 -7.22 6.70 2.02
C VAL A 95 -6.28 6.99 3.18
N THR A 96 -5.21 7.75 2.91
CA THR A 96 -4.16 8.08 3.87
C THR A 96 -4.72 8.61 5.18
N ASP A 97 -4.43 7.88 6.25
CA ASP A 97 -4.73 8.22 7.64
C ASP A 97 -3.58 7.63 8.47
N GLU A 98 -2.76 8.51 9.04
CA GLU A 98 -1.54 8.14 9.76
C GLU A 98 -1.81 7.10 10.86
N ARG A 99 -2.89 7.28 11.63
CA ARG A 99 -3.24 6.37 12.71
C ARG A 99 -3.60 5.00 12.17
N LYS A 100 -4.38 4.93 11.09
CA LYS A 100 -4.74 3.64 10.46
C LYS A 100 -3.53 2.93 9.88
N ILE A 101 -2.63 3.67 9.23
CA ILE A 101 -1.38 3.12 8.68
C ILE A 101 -0.56 2.46 9.80
N VAL A 102 -0.36 3.16 10.93
CA VAL A 102 0.37 2.61 12.09
C VAL A 102 -0.36 1.42 12.72
N GLU A 103 -1.69 1.49 12.87
CA GLU A 103 -2.50 0.38 13.38
C GLU A 103 -2.41 -0.87 12.51
N GLU A 104 -2.47 -0.72 11.18
CA GLU A 104 -2.33 -1.81 10.21
C GLU A 104 -0.91 -2.38 10.21
N ALA A 105 0.12 -1.53 10.27
CA ALA A 105 1.52 -1.94 10.36
C ALA A 105 1.76 -2.82 11.59
N ARG A 106 1.26 -2.38 12.75
CA ARG A 106 1.31 -3.16 13.99
C ARG A 106 0.50 -4.46 13.91
N ALA A 107 -0.65 -4.45 13.23
CA ALA A 107 -1.41 -5.67 12.99
C ALA A 107 -0.63 -6.67 12.13
N ALA A 108 0.08 -6.20 11.11
CA ALA A 108 0.94 -7.03 10.28
C ALA A 108 2.12 -7.62 11.09
N ARG A 109 2.75 -6.82 11.97
CA ARG A 109 3.78 -7.31 12.90
C ARG A 109 3.25 -8.42 13.82
N ARG A 110 2.07 -8.22 14.43
CA ARG A 110 1.40 -9.24 15.26
C ARG A 110 1.05 -10.51 14.47
N ALA A 111 0.77 -10.38 13.17
CA ALA A 111 0.57 -11.49 12.25
C ALA A 111 1.90 -12.17 11.80
N GLY A 112 3.05 -11.66 12.27
CA GLY A 112 4.36 -12.25 12.08
C GLY A 112 5.19 -11.63 10.97
N ALA A 113 4.90 -10.41 10.51
CA ALA A 113 5.71 -9.73 9.50
C ALA A 113 7.10 -9.34 10.05
N ASP A 114 8.15 -9.71 9.32
CA ASP A 114 9.55 -9.35 9.57
C ASP A 114 9.90 -7.98 8.98
N VAL A 115 9.24 -7.60 7.88
CA VAL A 115 9.39 -6.30 7.23
C VAL A 115 8.00 -5.73 6.92
N VAL A 116 7.80 -4.42 7.08
CA VAL A 116 6.57 -3.70 6.71
C VAL A 116 6.95 -2.64 5.67
N VAL A 117 6.41 -2.78 4.47
CA VAL A 117 6.57 -1.84 3.36
C VAL A 117 5.26 -1.10 3.16
N LEU A 118 5.31 0.23 3.14
CA LEU A 118 4.18 1.10 2.81
C LEU A 118 4.37 1.67 1.40
N SER A 119 3.45 1.35 0.48
CA SER A 119 3.28 2.12 -0.75
C SER A 119 2.38 3.32 -0.49
N ALA A 120 2.94 4.52 -0.60
CA ALA A 120 2.21 5.77 -0.44
C ALA A 120 2.01 6.43 -1.80
N HIS A 121 0.76 6.57 -2.23
CA HIS A 121 0.38 7.30 -3.44
C HIS A 121 0.10 8.75 -3.03
N TRP A 122 1.10 9.64 -3.22
CA TRP A 122 1.16 10.96 -2.57
C TRP A 122 1.97 11.98 -3.38
N GLY A 123 2.04 13.21 -2.89
CA GLY A 123 2.84 14.26 -3.51
C GLY A 123 2.10 15.01 -4.61
N THR A 124 2.83 15.94 -5.23
CA THR A 124 2.33 16.78 -6.31
C THR A 124 2.80 16.24 -7.66
N GLU A 125 1.88 16.06 -8.61
CA GLU A 125 2.23 15.57 -9.96
C GLU A 125 3.26 16.47 -10.64
N TRP A 126 4.24 15.85 -11.30
CA TRP A 126 5.30 16.49 -12.08
C TRP A 126 6.23 17.40 -11.29
N GLN A 127 6.28 17.24 -9.96
CA GLN A 127 7.20 17.96 -9.09
C GLN A 127 8.41 17.10 -8.75
N ASP A 128 9.60 17.56 -9.13
CA ASP A 128 10.85 16.84 -8.91
C ASP A 128 11.21 16.73 -7.42
N GLU A 129 10.93 17.77 -6.63
CA GLU A 129 11.14 17.77 -5.18
C GLU A 129 9.90 17.26 -4.44
N PRO A 130 10.05 16.50 -3.35
CA PRO A 130 8.93 16.12 -2.51
C PRO A 130 8.28 17.35 -1.88
N ASP A 131 6.95 17.37 -1.81
CA ASP A 131 6.24 18.44 -1.13
C ASP A 131 6.31 18.29 0.40
N VAL A 132 5.90 19.35 1.11
CA VAL A 132 5.92 19.40 2.57
C VAL A 132 5.05 18.29 3.18
N GLN A 133 3.95 17.90 2.55
CA GLN A 133 3.07 16.86 3.10
C GLN A 133 3.73 15.49 3.03
N GLN A 134 4.45 15.19 1.94
CA GLN A 134 5.25 13.97 1.81
C GLN A 134 6.31 13.90 2.91
N LEU A 135 7.10 14.98 3.07
CA LEU A 135 8.18 15.06 4.05
C LEU A 135 7.66 14.91 5.49
N GLU A 136 6.62 15.66 5.84
CA GLU A 136 6.04 15.62 7.19
C GLU A 136 5.38 14.28 7.52
N LEU A 137 4.68 13.66 6.57
CA LEU A 137 4.07 12.36 6.79
C LEU A 137 5.13 11.25 6.88
N ALA A 138 6.16 11.29 6.02
CA ALA A 138 7.27 10.36 6.09
C ALA A 138 8.00 10.46 7.43
N GLU A 139 8.30 11.67 7.91
CA GLU A 139 8.92 11.90 9.22
C GLU A 139 8.11 11.24 10.35
N ARG A 140 6.80 11.51 10.42
CA ARG A 140 5.94 10.96 11.49
C ARG A 140 5.77 9.44 11.41
N LEU A 141 5.60 8.89 10.21
CA LEU A 141 5.43 7.46 10.00
C LEU A 141 6.71 6.68 10.33
N THR A 142 7.87 7.19 9.91
CA THR A 142 9.18 6.56 10.17
C THR A 142 9.64 6.71 11.63
N ALA A 143 9.19 7.75 12.32
CA ALA A 143 9.38 7.90 13.77
C ALA A 143 8.51 6.93 14.60
N SER A 144 7.47 6.33 14.02
CA SER A 144 6.59 5.40 14.74
C SER A 144 7.31 4.11 15.07
N THR A 145 7.39 3.81 16.36
CA THR A 145 8.02 2.58 16.86
C THR A 145 7.13 1.88 17.88
N ASP A 146 7.26 0.56 17.97
CA ASP A 146 6.72 -0.27 19.03
C ASP A 146 7.83 -1.15 19.60
N GLN A 147 8.04 -1.11 20.91
CA GLN A 147 9.10 -1.82 21.62
C GLN A 147 10.52 -1.60 21.02
N GLY A 148 10.78 -0.39 20.51
CA GLY A 148 12.07 -0.02 19.92
C GLY A 148 12.29 -0.53 18.49
N ARG A 149 11.26 -1.10 17.85
CA ARG A 149 11.27 -1.50 16.44
C ARG A 149 10.42 -0.53 15.62
N PRO A 150 10.86 -0.11 14.42
CA PRO A 150 10.01 0.65 13.49
C PRO A 150 8.72 -0.10 13.15
N ASP A 151 7.60 0.62 13.19
CA ASP A 151 6.33 0.08 12.72
C ASP A 151 6.38 -0.13 11.19
N ILE A 152 7.08 0.75 10.46
CA ILE A 152 7.27 0.74 9.00
C ILE A 152 8.78 0.73 8.71
N ASP A 153 9.25 -0.18 7.86
CA ASP A 153 10.67 -0.33 7.53
C ASP A 153 11.06 0.28 6.17
N LEU A 154 10.07 0.56 5.31
CA LEU A 154 10.29 1.19 4.00
C LEU A 154 9.01 1.88 3.54
N ILE A 155 9.16 3.10 3.02
CA ILE A 155 8.10 3.80 2.30
C ILE A 155 8.47 3.92 0.82
N ILE A 156 7.60 3.47 -0.07
CA ILE A 156 7.72 3.60 -1.51
C ILE A 156 6.70 4.64 -1.97
N GLY A 157 7.18 5.82 -2.34
CA GLY A 157 6.36 6.89 -2.91
C GLY A 157 5.98 6.63 -4.37
N THR A 158 4.72 6.91 -4.71
CA THR A 158 4.18 6.92 -6.09
C THR A 158 3.36 8.19 -6.30
N HIS A 159 2.68 8.33 -7.44
CA HIS A 159 1.88 9.49 -7.88
C HIS A 159 2.62 10.69 -8.46
N ALA A 160 3.83 11.05 -8.04
CA ALA A 160 4.51 12.24 -8.58
C ALA A 160 4.76 12.20 -10.11
N HIS A 161 4.64 11.02 -10.76
CA HIS A 161 4.93 10.80 -12.20
C HIS A 161 6.37 11.11 -12.64
N VAL A 162 7.23 11.53 -11.70
CA VAL A 162 8.66 11.77 -11.89
C VAL A 162 9.45 11.10 -10.75
N PRO A 163 10.70 10.67 -10.99
CA PRO A 163 11.56 10.19 -9.92
C PRO A 163 11.90 11.34 -8.95
N GLN A 164 11.67 11.11 -7.66
CA GLN A 164 12.12 11.99 -6.58
C GLN A 164 13.31 11.34 -5.85
N ALA A 165 14.14 12.14 -5.17
CA ALA A 165 15.29 11.63 -4.44
C ALA A 165 14.86 10.64 -3.34
N TYR A 166 15.65 9.58 -3.13
CA TYR A 166 15.48 8.72 -1.96
C TYR A 166 16.19 9.35 -0.76
N GLU A 167 15.62 9.15 0.43
CA GLU A 167 16.19 9.63 1.68
C GLU A 167 16.14 8.52 2.74
N LYS A 168 17.00 8.60 3.75
CA LYS A 168 16.91 7.81 4.97
C LYS A 168 16.38 8.71 6.08
N VAL A 169 15.23 8.36 6.64
CA VAL A 169 14.52 9.17 7.65
C VAL A 169 14.29 8.32 8.88
N ASN A 170 14.76 8.78 10.05
CA ASN A 170 14.68 8.03 11.31
C ASN A 170 15.22 6.58 11.25
N GLY A 171 16.16 6.31 10.33
CA GLY A 171 16.75 5.00 10.11
C GLY A 171 15.93 4.06 9.21
N THR A 172 14.79 4.52 8.71
CA THR A 172 13.97 3.88 7.66
C THR A 172 14.48 4.31 6.28
#